data_AF-A0A8C1I5Z3-F1
#
_entry.id   AF-A0A8C1I5Z3-F1
#
_cell.length_a   1.000
_cell.length_b   1.000
_cell.length_c   1.000
_cell.angle_alpha   90.00
_cell.angle_beta   90.00
_cell.angle_gamma   90.00
#
_symmetry.space_group_name_H-M   'P 1'
#
loop_
_entity.id
_entity.type
_entity.pdbx_description
1 polymer ?
#
loop_
_entity_poly.entity_id
_entity_poly.type
_entity_poly.pdbx_seq_one_letter_code
_entity_poly.pdbx_strand_id
1 'polypeptide(L)'
;MGQVVVTQSDVKSVELSQTVSIDCKVNTVVYRHPEGSTSKDYYISWYLQKLEETPKLLIYYTTMKPSSAPSRMSGGGSFHSGGTGLEFTLNISDVHLEDAGDYYCVSVHTISGKWVFT
;
A
#
# COMPACT_ATOMS: atom_id res chain seq x y z
N MET A 1 9.69 -16.78 16.87
CA MET A 1 8.54 -16.22 16.13
C MET A 1 8.99 -14.89 15.56
N GLY A 2 8.92 -14.69 14.25
CA GLY A 2 9.33 -13.42 13.62
C GLY A 2 8.22 -12.38 13.77
N GLN A 3 8.55 -11.16 14.16
CA GLN A 3 7.61 -10.04 14.21
C GLN A 3 7.41 -9.47 12.81
N VAL A 4 6.16 -9.29 12.39
CA VAL A 4 5.83 -8.53 11.17
C VAL A 4 5.96 -7.05 11.50
N VAL A 5 6.72 -6.33 10.67
CA VAL A 5 6.89 -4.89 10.79
C VAL A 5 6.57 -4.26 9.45
N VAL A 6 5.62 -3.34 9.46
CA VAL A 6 5.27 -2.45 8.35
C VAL A 6 5.76 -1.06 8.72
N THR A 7 6.55 -0.44 7.85
CA THR A 7 7.05 0.93 8.04
C THR A 7 6.66 1.78 6.84
N GLN A 8 6.15 2.97 7.07
CA GLN A 8 5.80 3.91 6.01
C GLN A 8 6.74 5.11 5.98
N SER A 9 6.71 5.89 4.89
CA SER A 9 7.39 7.18 4.87
C SER A 9 6.96 8.07 6.03
N ASP A 10 7.88 8.93 6.47
CA ASP A 10 7.54 10.05 7.35
C ASP A 10 6.55 11.02 6.67
N VAL A 11 5.99 11.92 7.48
CA VAL A 11 5.08 12.97 7.02
C VAL A 11 5.70 13.77 5.87
N LYS A 12 4.92 13.96 4.80
CA LYS A 12 5.32 14.75 3.62
C LYS A 12 4.45 15.99 3.50
N SER A 13 5.07 17.14 3.28
CA SER A 13 4.39 18.35 2.83
C SER A 13 4.58 18.48 1.33
N VAL A 14 3.50 18.70 0.59
CA VAL A 14 3.50 18.75 -0.87
C VAL A 14 2.60 19.87 -1.35
N GLU A 15 3.00 20.58 -2.40
CA GLU A 15 2.20 21.64 -3.00
C GLU A 15 1.15 21.07 -3.95
N LEU A 16 0.08 21.83 -4.21
CA LEU A 16 -0.95 21.43 -5.16
C LEU A 16 -0.37 21.22 -6.57
N SER A 17 -0.98 20.29 -7.30
CA SER A 17 -0.56 19.84 -8.63
C SER A 17 0.84 19.20 -8.73
N GLN A 18 1.54 19.01 -7.61
CA GLN A 18 2.75 18.20 -7.58
C GLN A 18 2.42 16.70 -7.56
N THR A 19 3.47 15.89 -7.71
CA THR A 19 3.38 14.44 -7.52
C THR A 19 4.06 14.06 -6.20
N VAL A 20 3.41 13.19 -5.44
CA VAL A 20 3.98 12.60 -4.23
C VAL A 20 3.90 11.09 -4.30
N SER A 21 4.93 10.42 -3.78
CA SER A 21 4.92 8.98 -3.54
C SER A 21 4.99 8.73 -2.04
N ILE A 22 4.22 7.77 -1.54
CA ILE A 22 4.24 7.31 -0.16
C ILE A 22 4.75 5.88 -0.19
N ASP A 23 5.81 5.62 0.58
CA ASP A 23 6.49 4.33 0.60
C ASP A 23 5.98 3.49 1.78
N CYS A 24 5.96 2.18 1.58
CA CYS A 24 5.60 1.18 2.57
C CYS A 24 6.60 0.02 2.45
N LYS A 25 7.34 -0.26 3.51
CA LYS A 25 8.28 -1.38 3.56
C LYS A 25 7.78 -2.43 4.53
N VAL A 26 7.86 -3.67 4.10
CA VAL A 26 7.45 -4.83 4.88
C VAL A 26 8.64 -5.76 5.04
N ASN A 27 8.98 -6.08 6.29
CA ASN A 27 10.18 -6.84 6.62
C ASN A 27 10.09 -8.34 6.25
N THR A 28 8.92 -8.83 5.85
CA THR A 28 8.63 -10.24 5.60
C THR A 28 7.78 -10.42 4.34
N VAL A 29 7.57 -11.68 3.94
CA VAL A 29 6.78 -12.04 2.76
C VAL A 29 5.32 -11.63 2.97
N VAL A 30 4.80 -10.78 2.06
CA VAL A 30 3.38 -10.51 1.92
C VAL A 30 2.74 -11.63 1.11
N TYR A 31 1.54 -12.03 1.47
CA TYR A 31 0.77 -13.01 0.72
C TYR A 31 0.57 -12.52 -0.72
N ARG A 32 0.71 -13.42 -1.67
CA ARG A 32 0.56 -13.11 -3.10
C ARG A 32 -0.31 -14.16 -3.76
N HIS A 33 -0.83 -13.83 -4.93
CA HIS A 33 -1.55 -14.82 -5.73
C HIS A 33 -0.70 -16.07 -6.00
N PRO A 34 -1.32 -17.26 -6.02
CA PRO A 34 -0.63 -18.51 -6.28
C PRO A 34 -0.02 -18.51 -7.69
N GLU A 35 0.99 -19.35 -7.87
CA GLU A 35 1.61 -19.57 -9.17
C GLU A 35 0.56 -20.05 -10.19
N GLY A 36 0.63 -19.51 -11.41
CA GLY A 36 -0.36 -19.74 -12.46
C GLY A 36 -1.55 -18.75 -12.43
N SER A 37 -1.63 -17.85 -11.45
CA SER A 37 -2.56 -16.72 -11.51
C SER A 37 -2.15 -15.70 -12.58
N THR A 38 -3.13 -15.02 -13.16
CA THR A 38 -2.91 -13.92 -14.13
C THR A 38 -2.34 -12.67 -13.47
N SER A 39 -2.59 -12.47 -12.18
CA SER A 39 -1.98 -11.40 -11.38
C SER A 39 -0.81 -11.95 -10.57
N LYS A 40 0.26 -11.16 -10.48
CA LYS A 40 1.42 -11.40 -9.61
C LYS A 40 1.41 -10.46 -8.39
N ASP A 41 0.27 -9.83 -8.12
CA ASP A 41 0.15 -8.84 -7.09
C ASP A 41 0.20 -9.44 -5.69
N TYR A 42 0.70 -8.64 -4.77
CA TYR A 42 0.68 -8.89 -3.34
C TYR A 42 -0.61 -8.35 -2.73
N TYR A 43 -1.04 -8.98 -1.66
CA TYR A 43 -2.21 -8.60 -0.87
C TYR A 43 -1.83 -7.43 0.05
N ILE A 44 -1.60 -6.29 -0.60
CA ILE A 44 -1.38 -5.02 0.04
C ILE A 44 -2.41 -4.02 -0.43
N SER A 45 -2.85 -3.18 0.50
CA SER A 45 -3.89 -2.17 0.27
C SER A 45 -3.46 -0.83 0.85
N TRP A 46 -3.94 0.24 0.24
CA TRP A 46 -3.75 1.61 0.70
C TRP A 46 -5.08 2.24 1.07
N TYR A 47 -5.11 2.88 2.23
CA TYR A 47 -6.28 3.60 2.74
C TYR A 47 -5.93 5.06 3.02
N LEU A 48 -6.87 5.96 2.73
CA LEU A 48 -6.85 7.33 3.23
C LEU A 48 -7.81 7.44 4.41
N GLN A 49 -7.32 7.92 5.55
CA GLN A 49 -8.12 8.28 6.70
C GLN A 49 -8.05 9.79 6.90
N LYS A 50 -9.21 10.43 6.95
CA LYS A 50 -9.35 11.82 7.37
C LYS A 50 -9.95 11.86 8.76
N LEU A 51 -9.77 13.00 9.44
CA LEU A 51 -10.32 13.21 10.76
C LEU A 51 -11.84 12.99 10.75
N GLU A 52 -12.34 12.17 11.68
CA GLU A 52 -13.75 11.76 11.79
C GLU A 52 -14.34 11.03 10.55
N GLU A 53 -13.53 10.63 9.57
CA GLU A 53 -13.99 9.84 8.42
C GLU A 53 -13.58 8.37 8.54
N THR A 54 -14.42 7.49 8.00
CA THR A 54 -14.07 6.08 7.83
C THR A 54 -12.94 5.94 6.81
N PRO A 55 -11.92 5.07 7.05
CA PRO A 55 -10.86 4.82 6.08
C PRO A 55 -11.40 4.46 4.70
N LYS A 56 -10.95 5.18 3.68
CA LYS A 56 -11.34 4.99 2.27
C LYS A 56 -10.28 4.17 1.55
N LEU A 57 -10.70 3.07 0.93
CA LEU A 57 -9.82 2.23 0.12
C LEU A 57 -9.40 2.98 -1.16
N LEU A 58 -8.09 3.07 -1.40
CA LEU A 58 -7.50 3.73 -2.57
C LEU A 58 -6.95 2.71 -3.57
N ILE A 59 -6.22 1.72 -3.08
CA ILE A 59 -5.57 0.67 -3.88
C ILE A 59 -5.72 -0.64 -3.11
N TYR A 60 -5.97 -1.73 -3.83
CA TYR A 60 -5.92 -3.10 -3.32
C TYR A 60 -5.13 -3.98 -4.29
N TYR A 61 -4.66 -5.13 -3.82
CA TYR A 61 -3.82 -6.04 -4.61
C TYR A 61 -2.70 -5.30 -5.36
N THR A 62 -1.88 -4.54 -4.64
CA THR A 62 -0.72 -3.77 -5.15
C THR A 62 -1.01 -2.68 -6.17
N THR A 63 -1.80 -2.95 -7.21
CA THR A 63 -2.02 -2.08 -8.37
C THR A 63 -3.50 -1.84 -8.69
N MET A 64 -4.42 -2.66 -8.16
CA MET A 64 -5.85 -2.53 -8.46
C MET A 64 -6.50 -1.39 -7.69
N LYS A 65 -7.51 -0.77 -8.27
CA LYS A 65 -8.16 0.43 -7.73
C LYS A 65 -9.69 0.29 -7.75
N PRO A 66 -10.41 0.63 -6.68
CA PRO A 66 -11.87 0.66 -6.71
C PRO A 66 -12.34 1.80 -7.62
N SER A 67 -13.55 1.68 -8.19
CA SER A 67 -14.12 2.69 -9.11
C SER A 67 -14.28 4.08 -8.47
N SER A 68 -14.38 4.14 -7.14
CA SER A 68 -14.48 5.38 -6.38
C SER A 68 -13.16 6.12 -6.19
N ALA A 69 -12.02 5.48 -6.42
CA ALA A 69 -10.72 6.08 -6.14
C ALA A 69 -10.24 6.95 -7.33
N PRO A 70 -9.60 8.11 -7.05
CA PRO A 70 -9.17 9.03 -8.10
C PRO A 70 -8.27 8.39 -9.15
N SER A 71 -8.47 8.73 -10.43
CA SER A 71 -7.65 8.23 -11.54
C SER A 71 -6.16 8.56 -11.36
N ARG A 72 -5.87 9.70 -10.71
CA ARG A 72 -4.54 10.24 -10.40
C ARG A 72 -3.73 9.46 -9.36
N MET A 73 -4.33 8.45 -8.73
CA MET A 73 -3.64 7.57 -7.76
C MET A 73 -3.22 6.25 -8.40
N SER A 74 -2.04 5.74 -8.10
CA SER A 74 -1.61 4.41 -8.51
C SER A 74 -0.80 3.71 -7.43
N GLY A 75 -0.91 2.39 -7.37
CA GLY A 75 -0.08 1.57 -6.49
C GLY A 75 1.03 0.86 -7.26
N GLY A 76 2.10 0.53 -6.56
CA GLY A 76 3.21 -0.23 -7.09
C GLY A 76 3.99 -0.98 -6.02
N GLY A 77 4.97 -1.76 -6.44
CA GLY A 77 5.91 -2.42 -5.55
C GLY A 77 7.10 -3.04 -6.26
N SER A 78 8.20 -3.16 -5.54
CA SER A 78 9.45 -3.78 -6.00
C SER A 78 9.77 -5.01 -5.15
N PHE A 79 10.26 -6.06 -5.81
CA PHE A 79 10.70 -7.28 -5.17
C PHE A 79 12.22 -7.35 -5.14
N HIS A 80 12.81 -7.40 -3.95
CA HIS A 80 14.22 -7.75 -3.80
C HIS A 80 14.37 -9.27 -3.79
N SER A 81 15.21 -9.79 -4.68
CA SER A 81 15.54 -11.21 -4.80
C SER A 81 16.16 -11.70 -3.49
N GLY A 82 15.34 -12.33 -2.65
CA GLY A 82 15.67 -12.66 -1.26
C GLY A 82 14.43 -12.81 -0.37
N GLY A 83 13.26 -12.35 -0.83
CA GLY A 83 11.97 -12.62 -0.16
C GLY A 83 11.74 -11.88 1.16
N THR A 84 12.65 -10.98 1.55
CA THR A 84 12.55 -10.14 2.75
C THR A 84 12.86 -8.71 2.34
N GLY A 85 12.12 -7.74 2.90
CA GLY A 85 12.21 -6.34 2.47
C GLY A 85 11.45 -6.08 1.18
N LEU A 86 10.12 -6.18 1.24
CA LEU A 86 9.25 -5.78 0.13
C LEU A 86 8.95 -4.29 0.27
N GLU A 87 9.09 -3.55 -0.83
CA GLU A 87 8.78 -2.13 -0.88
C GLU A 87 7.58 -1.91 -1.79
N PHE A 88 6.61 -1.16 -1.30
CA PHE A 88 5.37 -0.82 -1.98
C PHE A 88 5.21 0.69 -1.97
N THR A 89 4.55 1.20 -2.99
CA THR A 89 4.36 2.64 -3.15
C THR A 89 2.91 2.96 -3.49
N LEU A 90 2.43 4.09 -2.95
CA LEU A 90 1.25 4.79 -3.44
C LEU A 90 1.73 6.09 -4.08
N ASN A 91 1.46 6.25 -5.36
CA ASN A 91 1.77 7.46 -6.09
C ASN A 91 0.49 8.28 -6.30
N ILE A 92 0.55 9.57 -6.02
CA ILE A 92 -0.53 10.53 -6.25
C ILE A 92 0.05 11.60 -7.18
N SER A 93 -0.37 11.58 -8.44
CA SER A 93 -0.08 12.66 -9.38
C SER A 93 -1.11 13.78 -9.23
N ASP A 94 -0.73 15.03 -9.50
CA ASP A 94 -1.65 16.18 -9.44
C ASP A 94 -2.39 16.29 -8.11
N VAL A 95 -1.64 16.45 -7.02
CA VAL A 95 -2.18 16.50 -5.65
C VAL A 95 -3.20 17.63 -5.49
N HIS A 96 -4.35 17.30 -4.91
CA HIS A 96 -5.45 18.22 -4.59
C HIS A 96 -5.62 18.39 -3.08
N LEU A 97 -6.37 19.43 -2.65
CA LEU A 97 -6.66 19.65 -1.23
C LEU A 97 -7.35 18.46 -0.55
N GLU A 98 -8.14 17.70 -1.32
CA GLU A 98 -8.81 16.51 -0.83
C GLU A 98 -7.87 15.33 -0.56
N ASP A 99 -6.61 15.40 -0.98
CA ASP A 99 -5.60 14.37 -0.72
C ASP A 99 -4.90 14.59 0.64
N ALA A 100 -5.23 15.64 1.38
CA ALA A 100 -4.72 15.83 2.74
C ALA A 100 -5.35 14.81 3.70
N GLY A 101 -4.51 14.04 4.40
CA GLY A 101 -4.91 13.09 5.43
C GLY A 101 -3.83 12.07 5.75
N ASP A 102 -4.20 11.10 6.60
CA ASP A 102 -3.31 10.00 6.98
C ASP A 102 -3.47 8.83 6.02
N TYR A 103 -2.35 8.31 5.54
CA TYR A 103 -2.34 7.19 4.60
C TYR A 103 -1.85 5.93 5.31
N TYR A 104 -2.59 4.84 5.19
CA TYR A 104 -2.25 3.56 5.81
C TYR A 104 -2.03 2.48 4.76
N CYS A 105 -0.87 1.86 4.83
CA CYS A 105 -0.52 0.66 4.09
C CYS A 105 -0.87 -0.57 4.94
N VAL A 106 -1.68 -1.48 4.39
CA VAL A 106 -2.11 -2.68 5.10
C VAL A 106 -1.73 -3.92 4.30
N SER A 107 -1.00 -4.84 4.91
CA SER A 107 -0.53 -6.08 4.27
C SER A 107 -1.10 -7.34 4.91
N VAL A 108 -1.34 -8.35 4.07
CA VAL A 108 -1.81 -9.67 4.49
C VAL A 108 -0.66 -10.67 4.45
N HIS A 109 -0.53 -11.48 5.50
CA HIS A 109 0.53 -12.47 5.66
C HIS A 109 -0.05 -13.84 6.04
N THR A 110 0.67 -14.90 5.67
CA THR A 110 0.41 -16.25 6.19
C THR A 110 1.60 -16.68 7.05
N ILE A 111 1.43 -16.68 8.37
CA ILE A 111 2.49 -17.04 9.33
C ILE A 111 2.07 -18.29 10.09
N SER A 112 2.84 -19.36 9.94
CA SER A 112 2.55 -20.66 10.58
C SER A 112 1.11 -21.14 10.32
N GLY A 113 0.60 -20.92 9.10
CA GLY A 113 -0.75 -21.31 8.70
C GLY A 113 -1.88 -20.37 9.16
N LYS A 114 -1.56 -19.23 9.78
CA LYS A 114 -2.54 -18.22 10.20
C LYS A 114 -2.47 -16.97 9.33
N TRP A 115 -3.63 -16.39 9.05
CA TRP A 115 -3.74 -15.07 8.43
C TRP A 115 -3.41 -13.98 9.46
N VAL A 116 -2.50 -13.09 9.08
CA VAL A 116 -2.10 -11.93 9.87
C VAL A 116 -2.27 -10.69 9.00
N PHE A 117 -2.86 -9.65 9.57
CA PHE A 117 -3.07 -8.35 8.95
C PHE A 117 -2.26 -7.33 9.75
N THR A 118 -1.50 -6.49 9.07
CA THR A 118 -0.65 -5.46 9.67
C THR A 118 -0.77 -4.17 8.92
#